data_AF-A0A3D4IK60-F1
#
_entry.id   AF-A0A3D4IK60-F1
#
_cell.length_a   1.000
_cell.length_b   1.000
_cell.length_c   1.000
_cell.angle_alpha   90.00
_cell.angle_beta   90.00
_cell.angle_gamma   90.00
#
_symmetry.space_group_name_H-M   'P 1'
#
loop_
_entity.id
_entity.type
_entity.pdbx_description
1 polymer ?
#
loop_
_entity_poly.entity_id
_entity_poly.type
_entity_poly.pdbx_seq_one_letter_code
_entity_poly.pdbx_strand_id
1 'polypeptide(L)' 'GSTGSPQAGGFVVPCRNPKALAGKLTSLLQDKGTRQSFGTHNRRVIEERNSYSREMEKMNRLYEEIAKERQATAR' A
#
# COMPACT_ATOMS: atom_id res chain seq x y z
N GLY A 1 2.32 -8.96 -24.95
CA GLY A 1 1.14 -8.10 -24.82
C GLY A 1 1.28 -7.26 -23.57
N SER A 2 1.18 -5.94 -23.73
CA SER A 2 0.98 -4.87 -22.72
C SER A 2 1.32 -5.14 -21.24
N THR A 3 2.46 -4.62 -20.78
CA THR A 3 2.72 -4.34 -19.35
C THR A 3 3.34 -2.95 -19.22
N GLY A 4 2.52 -1.92 -19.38
CA GLY A 4 2.99 -0.54 -19.33
C GLY A 4 1.97 0.49 -18.89
N SER A 5 0.72 0.09 -18.64
CA SER A 5 -0.30 0.95 -18.04
C SER A 5 0.07 1.26 -16.59
N PRO A 6 -0.05 2.52 -16.15
CA PRO A 6 0.05 2.85 -14.73
C PRO A 6 -0.94 2.00 -13.94
N GLN A 7 -0.49 1.33 -12.88
CA GLN A 7 -1.39 1.11 -11.75
C GLN A 7 -1.70 2.49 -11.16
N ALA A 8 -2.85 2.67 -10.51
CA ALA A 8 -3.34 3.98 -10.08
C ALA A 8 -2.35 4.80 -9.21
N GLY A 9 -1.27 4.18 -8.70
CA GLY A 9 -0.20 4.84 -7.95
C GLY A 9 1.24 4.61 -8.43
N GLY A 10 1.49 3.97 -9.58
CA GLY A 10 2.86 3.67 -10.00
C GLY A 10 3.02 2.85 -11.27
N PHE A 11 4.28 2.54 -11.59
CA PHE A 11 4.64 1.63 -12.68
C PHE A 11 5.23 0.34 -12.12
N VAL A 12 4.68 -0.80 -12.51
CA VAL A 12 5.35 -2.10 -12.37
C VAL A 12 6.27 -2.31 -13.57
N VAL A 13 7.53 -2.66 -13.29
CA VAL A 13 8.55 -2.92 -14.31
C VAL A 13 9.05 -4.37 -14.21
N PRO A 14 9.43 -5.00 -15.34
CA PRO A 14 10.01 -6.34 -15.31
C PRO A 14 11.29 -6.40 -14.48
N CYS A 15 11.47 -7.51 -13.75
CA CYS A 15 12.69 -7.78 -13.00
C CYS A 15 13.91 -7.80 -13.92
N ARG A 16 15.04 -7.27 -13.42
CA ARG A 16 16.34 -7.24 -14.13
C ARG A 16 16.27 -6.60 -15.53
N ASN A 17 15.37 -5.63 -15.74
CA ASN A 17 15.29 -4.85 -16.97
C ASN A 17 15.58 -3.35 -16.71
N PRO A 18 16.88 -2.94 -16.71
CA PRO A 18 17.27 -1.56 -16.47
C PRO A 18 16.71 -0.58 -17.51
N LYS A 19 16.55 -1.02 -18.77
CA LYS A 19 16.03 -0.17 -19.85
C LYS A 19 14.56 0.18 -19.62
N ALA A 20 13.75 -0.79 -19.19
CA ALA A 20 12.35 -0.55 -18.84
C ALA A 20 12.22 0.36 -17.62
N LEU A 21 13.06 0.16 -16.59
CA LEU A 21 13.10 1.01 -15.40
C LEU A 21 13.47 2.45 -15.75
N ALA A 22 14.57 2.66 -16.49
CA ALA A 22 15.03 3.98 -16.91
C ALA A 22 13.95 4.71 -17.73
N GLY A 23 13.31 4.03 -18.68
CA GLY A 23 12.24 4.61 -19.48
C GLY A 23 11.06 5.12 -18.64
N LYS A 24 10.62 4.33 -17.64
CA LYS A 24 9.53 4.73 -16.75
C LYS A 24 9.92 5.86 -15.79
N LEU A 25 11.16 5.87 -15.30
CA LEU A 25 11.71 6.97 -14.50
C LEU A 25 11.75 8.28 -15.30
N THR A 26 12.29 8.25 -16.51
CA THR A 26 12.36 9.44 -17.37
C THR A 26 10.97 9.96 -17.72
N SER A 27 10.03 9.09 -18.09
CA SER A 27 8.64 9.52 -18.35
C SER A 27 7.99 10.15 -17.12
N LEU A 28 8.26 9.60 -15.93
CA LEU A 28 7.72 10.14 -14.69
C LEU A 28 8.33 11.49 -14.36
N LEU A 29 9.63 11.72 -14.62
CA LEU A 29 10.32 13.00 -14.39
C LEU A 29 9.85 14.11 -15.35
N GLN A 30 9.38 13.74 -16.53
CA GLN A 30 8.87 14.70 -17.52
C GLN A 30 7.42 15.13 -17.24
N ASP A 31 6.61 14.27 -16.62
CA ASP A 31 5.19 14.56 -16.34
C ASP A 31 4.92 14.85 -14.85
N LYS A 32 4.78 16.15 -14.52
CA LYS A 32 4.43 16.60 -13.16
C LYS A 32 3.04 16.16 -12.72
N GLY A 33 2.07 16.10 -13.64
CA GLY A 33 0.69 15.72 -13.33
C GLY A 33 0.61 14.27 -12.87
N THR A 34 1.27 13.37 -13.61
CA THR A 34 1.37 11.96 -13.22
C THR A 34 2.06 11.79 -11.86
N ARG A 35 3.15 12.54 -11.57
CA ARG A 35 3.81 12.49 -10.26
C ARG A 35 2.87 12.87 -9.10
N GLN A 36 2.11 13.95 -9.27
CA GLN A 36 1.17 14.40 -8.25
C GLN A 36 0.02 13.42 -8.06
N SER A 37 -0.53 12.91 -9.16
CA SER A 37 -1.61 11.91 -9.13
C SER A 37 -1.18 10.64 -8.37
N PHE A 38 0.01 10.10 -8.68
CA PHE A 38 0.54 8.94 -7.97
C PHE A 38 0.73 9.21 -6.48
N GLY A 39 1.30 10.36 -6.11
CA GLY A 39 1.50 10.74 -4.72
C GLY A 39 0.19 10.82 -3.93
N THR A 40 -0.81 11.52 -4.47
CA THR A 40 -2.12 11.67 -3.85
C THR A 40 -2.84 10.32 -3.71
N HIS A 41 -2.82 9.50 -4.76
CA HIS A 41 -3.43 8.18 -4.73
C HIS A 41 -2.78 7.28 -3.67
N ASN A 42 -1.44 7.19 -3.66
CA ASN A 42 -0.71 6.33 -2.72
C ASN A 42 -0.91 6.78 -1.27
N ARG A 43 -0.91 8.09 -1.01
CA ARG A 43 -1.17 8.63 0.33
C ARG A 43 -2.55 8.22 0.83
N ARG A 44 -3.58 8.40 0.00
CA ARG A 44 -4.95 7.96 0.32
C ARG A 44 -5.04 6.47 0.62
N VAL A 45 -4.39 5.63 -0.19
CA VAL A 45 -4.40 4.17 0.01
C VAL A 45 -3.75 3.78 1.34
N ILE A 46 -2.64 4.41 1.72
CA ILE A 46 -1.99 4.16 3.02
C ILE A 46 -2.89 4.60 4.17
N GLU A 47 -3.49 5.79 4.07
CA GLU A 47 -4.40 6.32 5.09
C GLU A 47 -5.66 5.44 5.26
N GLU A 48 -6.21 4.89 4.17
CA GLU A 48 -7.44 4.07 4.22
C GLU A 48 -7.18 2.60 4.63
N ARG A 49 -6.10 1.99 4.12
CA ARG A 49 -5.86 0.54 4.23
C ARG A 49 -4.76 0.16 5.20
N ASN A 50 -3.80 1.04 5.45
CA ASN A 50 -2.64 0.79 6.30
C ASN A 50 -2.56 1.80 7.45
N SER A 51 -3.68 2.40 7.84
CA SER A 51 -3.73 3.23 9.04
C SER A 51 -3.36 2.36 10.24
N TYR A 52 -2.22 2.67 10.84
CA TYR A 52 -1.73 2.07 12.09
C TYR A 52 -2.84 1.97 13.13
N SER A 53 -3.69 2.99 13.25
CA SER A 53 -4.81 3.01 14.19
C SER A 53 -5.81 1.87 13.94
N ARG A 54 -6.17 1.59 12.68
CA ARG A 54 -7.10 0.50 12.35
C ARG A 54 -6.49 -0.86 12.61
N GLU A 55 -5.19 -1.02 12.35
CA GLU A 55 -4.50 -2.28 12.59
C GLU A 55 -4.33 -2.55 14.10
N MET A 56 -3.99 -1.51 14.87
CA MET A 56 -3.91 -1.58 16.33
C MET A 56 -5.27 -1.82 16.97
N GLU A 57 -6.34 -1.28 16.42
CA GLU A 57 -7.70 -1.54 16.93
C GLU A 57 -8.10 -3.01 16.74
N LYS A 58 -7.82 -3.62 15.59
CA LYS A 58 -8.05 -5.07 15.38
C LYS A 58 -7.25 -5.89 16.38
N MET A 59 -6.00 -5.53 16.60
CA MET A 59 -5.13 -6.22 17.54
C MET A 59 -5.64 -6.11 18.97
N ASN A 60 -6.11 -4.93 19.38
CA ASN A 60 -6.69 -4.71 20.70
C ASN A 60 -7.94 -5.59 20.91
N ARG A 61 -8.84 -5.65 19.92
CA ARG A 61 -10.03 -6.52 20.00
C ARG A 61 -9.66 -8.00 20.16
N LEU A 62 -8.65 -8.46 19.41
CA LEU A 62 -8.16 -9.84 19.53
C LEU A 62 -7.62 -10.13 20.94
N TYR A 63 -6.87 -9.21 21.54
CA TYR A 63 -6.38 -9.38 22.90
C TYR A 63 -7.50 -9.37 23.94
N GLU A 64 -8.50 -8.51 23.78
CA GLU A 64 -9.68 -8.48 24.65
C GLU A 64 -10.48 -9.80 24.59
N GLU A 65 -10.63 -10.38 23.40
CA GLU A 65 -11.29 -11.68 23.21
C GLU A 65 -10.54 -12.79 23.95
N ILE A 66 -9.23 -12.91 23.72
CA ILE A 66 -8.38 -13.93 24.39
C ILE A 66 -8.42 -13.75 25.92
N ALA A 67 -8.39 -12.52 26.42
CA ALA A 67 -8.43 -12.25 27.85
C ALA A 67 -9.77 -12.67 28.47
N LYS A 68 -10.90 -12.42 27.79
CA LYS A 68 -12.24 -12.84 28.22
C LYS A 68 -12.37 -14.36 28.24
N GLU A 69 -11.89 -15.04 27.20
CA GLU A 69 -11.91 -16.50 27.14
C GLU A 69 -11.15 -17.12 28.31
N ARG A 70 -9.93 -16.63 28.60
CA ARG A 70 -9.12 -17.12 29.73
C ARG A 70 -9.79 -16.92 31.09
N GLN A 71 -10.52 -15.82 31.29
CA GLN A 71 -11.25 -15.59 32.54
C GLN A 71 -12.48 -16.50 32.67
N ALA A 72 -13.11 -16.87 31.56
CA ALA A 72 -14.26 -17.77 31.55
C ALA A 72 -13.86 -19.23 31.80
N THR A 73 -12.67 -19.68 31.36
CA THR A 73 -12.19 -21.05 31.60
C THR A 73 -11.59 -21.25 32.99
N ALA A 74 -11.27 -20.18 33.70
CA ALA A 74 -10.68 -20.21 35.04
C ALA A 74 -11.74 -20.16 36.18
N ARG A 75 -13.04 -20.12 35.84
CA ARG A 75 -14.18 -20.20 36.76
C ARG A 75 -14.84 -21.56 36.66
#